data_AF-X1LY21-F1
#
_entry.id   AF-X1LY21-F1
#
_cell.length_a   1.000
_cell.length_b   1.000
_cell.length_c   1.000
_cell.angle_alpha   90.00
_cell.angle_beta   90.00
_cell.angle_gamma   90.00
#
_symmetry.space_group_name_H-M   'P 1'
#
loop_
_entity.id
_entity.type
_entity.pdbx_description
1 polymer ?
#
loop_
_entity_poly.entity_id
_entity_poly.type
_entity_poly.pdbx_seq_one_letter_code
_entity_poly.pdbx_strand_id
1 'polypeptide(L)' 'FPPTSPNGKRSFPTKNLSNGAGEWNHYYVRCINGEVRLWVNGEEVSGGTGGEPREGHLCLESEGSPIEFRNIRIRELP' A
#
# COMPACT_ATOMS: atom_id res chain seq x y z
N PHE A 1 16.94 -12.84 -1.03
CA PHE A 1 15.76 -13.03 -0.16
C PHE A 1 14.81 -14.06 -0.77
N PRO A 2 14.78 -15.29 -0.23
CA PRO A 2 13.78 -16.29 -0.62
C PRO A 2 12.36 -15.77 -0.26
N PRO A 3 11.31 -16.18 -1.00
CA PRO A 3 9.96 -15.72 -0.72
C PRO A 3 9.46 -16.28 0.61
N THR A 4 9.06 -15.39 1.52
CA THR A 4 8.64 -15.67 2.91
C THR A 4 7.14 -15.88 3.08
N SER A 5 6.37 -15.90 2.00
CA SER A 5 4.92 -16.13 2.06
C SER A 5 4.59 -17.63 2.17
N PRO A 6 3.44 -17.99 2.77
CA PRO A 6 3.03 -19.39 2.94
C PRO A 6 2.95 -20.20 1.63
N ASN A 7 2.79 -19.51 0.50
CA ASN A 7 2.68 -20.11 -0.83
C ASN A 7 3.98 -19.96 -1.67
N GLY A 8 5.08 -19.51 -1.06
CA GLY A 8 6.38 -19.35 -1.73
C GLY A 8 6.38 -18.29 -2.84
N LYS A 9 5.36 -17.43 -2.93
CA LYS A 9 5.30 -16.29 -3.86
C LYS A 9 5.47 -14.99 -3.11
N ARG A 10 6.48 -14.18 -3.45
CA ARG A 10 6.60 -12.82 -2.87
C ARG A 10 5.27 -12.07 -3.00
N SER A 11 4.98 -11.21 -2.04
CA SER A 11 3.78 -10.36 -1.99
C SER A 11 3.81 -9.24 -3.05
N PHE A 12 3.98 -9.62 -4.32
CA PHE A 12 3.85 -8.72 -5.44
C PHE A 12 2.38 -8.33 -5.64
N PRO A 13 2.11 -7.13 -6.18
CA PRO A 13 0.77 -6.75 -6.56
C PRO A 13 0.20 -7.72 -7.61
N THR A 14 -1.11 -7.95 -7.56
CA THR A 14 -1.82 -8.84 -8.49
C THR A 14 -1.92 -8.28 -9.90
N LYS A 15 -1.76 -6.96 -10.07
CA LYS A 15 -1.78 -6.23 -11.35
C LYS A 15 -0.74 -5.11 -11.36
N ASN A 16 -0.19 -4.81 -12.53
CA ASN A 16 0.66 -3.64 -12.72
C ASN A 16 -0.20 -2.45 -13.15
N LEU A 17 -0.56 -1.61 -12.17
CA LEU A 17 -1.43 -0.45 -12.39
C LEU A 17 -0.71 0.88 -12.21
N SER A 18 0.58 0.86 -11.87
CA SER A 18 1.34 2.10 -11.68
C SER A 18 1.64 2.73 -13.03
N ASN A 19 1.40 4.03 -13.14
CA ASN A 19 1.86 4.85 -14.24
C ASN A 19 3.39 5.04 -14.15
N GLY A 20 4.00 5.40 -15.29
CA GLY A 20 5.43 5.63 -15.39
C GLY A 20 5.94 6.81 -14.56
N ALA A 21 7.26 6.97 -14.48
CA ALA A 21 7.88 8.08 -13.76
C ALA A 21 7.43 9.45 -14.31
N GLY A 22 7.14 10.39 -13.42
CA GLY A 22 6.60 11.72 -13.76
C GLY A 22 5.07 11.78 -13.85
N GLU A 23 4.39 10.64 -13.91
CA GLU A 23 2.94 10.58 -13.91
C GLU A 23 2.37 10.38 -12.50
N TRP A 24 1.19 10.94 -12.26
CA TRP A 24 0.51 10.80 -10.98
C TRP A 24 -0.11 9.41 -10.83
N ASN A 25 0.06 8.84 -9.64
CA ASN A 25 -0.64 7.63 -9.22
C ASN A 25 -1.59 7.97 -8.07
N HIS A 26 -2.76 7.35 -8.07
CA HIS A 26 -3.72 7.47 -6.99
C HIS A 26 -3.70 6.23 -6.11
N TYR A 27 -3.35 6.41 -4.85
CA TYR A 27 -3.28 5.33 -3.86
C TYR A 27 -4.45 5.49 -2.89
N TYR A 28 -5.12 4.38 -2.61
CA TYR A 28 -6.08 4.28 -1.52
C TYR A 28 -5.69 3.09 -0.64
N VAL A 29 -5.64 3.33 0.67
CA VAL A 29 -5.27 2.33 1.67
C VAL A 29 -6.40 2.26 2.69
N ARG A 30 -6.82 1.04 3.03
CA ARG A 30 -7.85 0.77 4.04
C ARG A 30 -7.29 -0.17 5.11
N CYS A 31 -7.39 0.25 6.36
CA CYS A 31 -6.99 -0.54 7.53
C CYS A 31 -8.21 -0.77 8.43
N ILE A 32 -8.63 -2.02 8.65
CA ILE A 32 -9.77 -2.37 9.51
C ILE A 32 -9.42 -3.63 10.30
N ASN A 33 -9.44 -3.58 11.64
CA ASN A 33 -9.27 -4.76 12.50
C ASN A 33 -8.05 -5.64 12.18
N GLY A 34 -6.90 -5.03 11.86
CA GLY A 34 -5.67 -5.74 11.49
C GLY A 34 -5.62 -6.26 10.04
N GLU A 35 -6.64 -5.96 9.23
CA GLU A 35 -6.60 -6.09 7.77
C GLU A 35 -6.08 -4.80 7.14
N VAL A 36 -5.16 -4.92 6.18
CA VAL A 36 -4.72 -3.84 5.30
C VAL A 36 -5.03 -4.21 3.86
N ARG A 37 -5.59 -3.27 3.09
CA ARG A 37 -5.83 -3.39 1.66
C ARG A 37 -5.34 -2.16 0.92
N LEU A 38 -4.77 -2.40 -0.27
CA LEU A 38 -4.17 -1.39 -1.13
C LEU A 38 -4.84 -1.40 -2.50
N TRP A 39 -5.26 -0.21 -2.94
CA TRP A 39 -5.69 0.08 -4.29
C TRP A 39 -4.71 1.04 -4.96
N VAL A 40 -4.39 0.76 -6.22
CA VAL A 40 -3.59 1.63 -7.08
C VAL A 40 -4.40 1.94 -8.33
N ASN A 41 -4.58 3.22 -8.63
CA ASN A 41 -5.33 3.71 -9.79
C ASN A 41 -6.72 3.07 -9.96
N GLY A 42 -7.41 2.82 -8.85
CA GLY A 42 -8.81 2.42 -8.82
C GLY A 42 -9.07 0.94 -8.58
N GLU A 43 -8.06 0.07 -8.61
CA GLU A 43 -8.25 -1.37 -8.38
C GLU A 43 -7.38 -1.91 -7.24
N GLU A 44 -7.91 -2.93 -6.54
CA GLU A 44 -7.22 -3.60 -5.44
C GLU A 44 -6.07 -4.44 -6.00
N VAL A 45 -4.87 -4.27 -5.45
CA VAL A 45 -3.66 -4.95 -5.94
C VAL A 45 -2.96 -5.78 -4.87
N SER A 46 -3.13 -5.47 -3.59
CA SER A 46 -2.42 -6.16 -2.51
C SER A 46 -3.08 -5.96 -1.16
N GLY A 47 -2.66 -6.75 -0.18
CA GLY A 47 -3.12 -6.64 1.19
C GLY A 47 -2.46 -7.65 2.13
N GLY A 48 -2.79 -7.50 3.40
CA GLY A 48 -2.40 -8.40 4.48
C GLY A 48 -3.48 -8.48 5.56
N THR A 49 -3.40 -9.50 6.40
CA THR A 49 -4.28 -9.70 7.56
C THR A 49 -3.44 -10.09 8.78
N GLY A 50 -4.02 -9.97 9.97
CA GLY A 50 -3.34 -10.33 11.22
C GLY A 50 -2.25 -9.34 11.64
N GLY A 51 -2.37 -8.08 11.23
CA GLY A 51 -1.46 -7.02 11.67
C GLY A 51 -1.61 -6.74 13.17
N GLU A 52 -0.49 -6.76 13.89
CA GLU A 52 -0.36 -6.33 15.28
C GLU A 52 0.94 -5.53 15.42
N PRO A 53 0.92 -4.32 16.01
CA PRO A 53 -0.24 -3.60 16.55
C PRO A 53 -1.21 -3.10 15.46
N ARG A 54 -2.45 -2.79 15.85
CA ARG A 54 -3.52 -2.30 14.94
C ARG A 54 -3.63 -0.77 14.85
N GLU A 55 -2.74 -0.06 15.54
CA GLU A 55 -2.68 1.39 15.58
C GLU A 55 -1.22 1.87 15.48
N GLY A 56 -1.03 3.09 14.99
CA GLY A 56 0.31 3.66 14.82
C GLY A 56 0.30 4.93 13.96
N HIS A 57 1.49 5.34 13.54
CA HIS A 57 1.68 6.53 12.70
C HIS A 57 1.73 6.17 11.22
N LEU A 58 1.27 7.10 10.38
CA LEU A 58 1.50 7.06 8.94
C LEU A 58 2.83 7.73 8.62
N CYS A 59 3.63 7.11 7.75
CA CYS A 59 4.91 7.64 7.29
C CYS A 59 4.90 7.73 5.76
N LEU A 60 5.46 8.82 5.23
CA LEU A 60 5.73 8.98 3.81
C LEU A 60 7.23 8.78 3.61
N GLU A 61 7.57 7.81 2.77
CA GLU A 61 8.94 7.40 2.54
C GLU A 61 9.41 7.78 1.14
N SER A 62 10.71 8.04 1.01
CA SER A 62 11.42 8.26 -0.24
C SER A 62 12.79 7.58 -0.13
N GLU A 63 13.09 6.67 -1.06
CA GLU A 63 14.40 6.03 -1.14
C GLU A 63 15.04 6.33 -2.49
N GLY A 64 16.20 7.01 -2.47
CA GLY A 64 17.07 7.19 -3.64
C GLY A 64 16.65 8.20 -4.71
N SER A 65 15.41 8.72 -4.70
CA SER A 65 14.96 9.74 -5.64
C SER A 65 13.85 10.63 -5.07
N PRO A 66 13.74 11.90 -5.49
CA PRO A 66 12.66 12.78 -5.05
C PRO A 66 11.28 12.20 -5.35
N ILE A 67 10.34 12.41 -4.43
CA ILE A 67 8.93 12.05 -4.58
C ILE A 67 8.05 13.23 -4.17
N GLU A 68 6.95 13.42 -4.87
CA GLU A 68 5.95 14.44 -4.58
C GLU A 68 4.64 13.80 -4.16
N PHE A 69 4.02 14.35 -3.11
CA PHE A 69 2.72 13.92 -2.63
C PHE A 69 1.72 15.07 -2.69
N ARG A 70 0.47 14.77 -3.06
CA ARG A 70 -0.64 15.73 -3.03
C ARG A 70 -1.95 15.03 -2.68
N ASN A 71 -2.94 15.81 -2.24
CA ASN A 71 -4.29 15.32 -1.92
C ASN A 71 -4.31 14.20 -0.87
N ILE A 72 -3.40 14.24 0.11
CA ILE A 72 -3.40 13.30 1.24
C ILE A 72 -4.60 13.60 2.12
N ARG A 73 -5.47 12.61 2.30
CA ARG A 73 -6.69 12.69 3.11
C ARG A 73 -6.79 11.46 3.98
N ILE A 74 -7.19 11.64 5.22
CA ILE A 74 -7.37 10.55 6.18
C ILE A 74 -8.81 10.63 6.70
N ARG A 75 -9.43 9.47 6.84
CA ARG A 75 -10.72 9.29 7.49
C ARG A 75 -10.59 8.16 8.48
N GLU A 76 -10.78 8.47 9.75
CA GLU A 76 -10.89 7.46 10.79
C GLU A 76 -12.15 6.62 10.56
N LEU A 77 -12.03 5.32 10.79
CA LEU A 77 -13.10 4.36 10.64
C LEU A 77 -13.62 3.95 12.03
N PRO A 78 -14.92 3.67 12.18
CA PRO A 78 -15.50 3.20 13.45
C PRO A 78 -14.89 1.90 13.95
#